data_AF-A0A9P0GSS8-F1
#
_entry.id   AF-A0A9P0GSS8-F1
#
_cell.length_a   1.000
_cell.length_b   1.000
_cell.length_c   1.000
_cell.angle_alpha   90.00
_cell.angle_beta   90.00
_cell.angle_gamma   90.00
#
_symmetry.space_group_name_H-M   'P 1'
#
loop_
_entity.id
_entity.type
_entity.pdbx_description
1 polymer ?
#
loop_
_entity_poly.entity_id
_entity_poly.type
_entity_poly.pdbx_seq_one_letter_code
_entity_poly.pdbx_strand_id
1 'polypeptide(L)'
;MNLSCGSRTIKYLIFTFNFFFVITGIILIAVGASIHTYYTKYDFFLNSEYFSLPNMLIATGTFIFLICFLGCYGAIKNSWIMLMAFSVLLGIIFIFEFSAGIAGYVLRDKTSNYLEDSLTTAMYKYNNSTSTATMWDLVQTTFTCCGVKSYEDWTSVMNGTDLPISCCPTKPGTSGSFYCNAVSPTSSTSSETTSATPSTISTPTTIKTTSSSASSSVFTVSSTEPSSTNTPMDPSTAHQRKRREAQPTTTFPYNIGCETAFGKWVKAHAVDIGAVCFTLAVLQLIGIGFSCHLSKQLKNSYYST
;
A
#
# COMPACT_ATOMS: atom_id res chain seq x y z
N MET A 1 34.91 -41.47 -4.82
CA MET A 1 34.78 -40.79 -3.51
C MET A 1 33.44 -41.15 -2.88
N ASN A 2 33.41 -41.98 -1.85
CA ASN A 2 32.17 -42.32 -1.14
C ASN A 2 31.86 -41.26 -0.08
N LEU A 3 31.10 -40.23 -0.44
CA LEU A 3 30.52 -39.32 0.56
C LEU A 3 29.55 -40.10 1.45
N SER A 4 29.64 -39.90 2.76
CA SER A 4 28.68 -40.43 3.75
C SER A 4 27.24 -40.04 3.37
N CYS A 5 26.27 -40.89 3.73
CA CYS A 5 24.85 -40.69 3.42
C CYS A 5 24.35 -39.29 3.83
N GLY A 6 24.74 -38.81 5.03
CA GLY A 6 24.36 -37.48 5.52
C GLY A 6 24.85 -36.31 4.66
N SER A 7 26.08 -36.39 4.14
CA SER A 7 26.65 -35.33 3.29
C SER A 7 25.94 -35.24 1.93
N ARG A 8 25.42 -36.37 1.42
CA ARG A 8 24.60 -36.38 0.20
C ARG A 8 23.27 -35.68 0.44
N THR A 9 22.60 -35.97 1.55
CA THR A 9 21.34 -35.32 1.94
C THR A 9 21.51 -33.81 2.08
N ILE A 10 22.56 -33.35 2.77
CA ILE A 10 22.85 -31.92 2.95
C ILE A 10 23.06 -31.24 1.59
N LYS A 11 23.79 -31.88 0.66
CA LYS A 11 24.01 -31.34 -0.68
C LYS A 11 22.70 -31.14 -1.44
N TYR A 12 21.80 -32.13 -1.41
CA TYR A 12 20.50 -32.02 -2.08
C TYR A 12 19.62 -30.96 -1.42
N LEU A 13 19.62 -30.86 -0.08
CA LEU A 13 18.86 -29.82 0.63
C LEU A 13 19.32 -28.40 0.26
N ILE A 14 20.64 -28.14 0.26
CA ILE A 14 21.19 -26.85 -0.15
C ILE A 14 20.78 -26.55 -1.60
N PHE A 15 20.93 -27.51 -2.51
CA PHE A 15 20.60 -27.32 -3.91
C PHE A 15 19.10 -27.03 -4.11
N THR A 16 18.22 -27.84 -3.52
CA THR A 16 16.77 -27.68 -3.66
C THR A 16 16.28 -26.36 -3.08
N PHE A 17 16.73 -25.98 -1.89
CA PHE A 17 16.34 -24.71 -1.26
C PHE A 17 16.81 -23.51 -2.10
N ASN A 18 18.10 -23.46 -2.48
CA ASN A 18 18.62 -22.38 -3.31
C ASN A 18 17.96 -22.33 -4.69
N PHE A 19 17.57 -23.47 -5.27
CA PHE A 19 16.85 -23.50 -6.53
C PHE A 19 15.50 -22.77 -6.45
N PHE A 20 14.74 -22.96 -5.37
CA PHE A 20 13.50 -22.19 -5.17
C PHE A 20 13.76 -20.68 -5.08
N PHE A 21 14.81 -20.24 -4.38
CA PHE A 21 15.16 -18.81 -4.33
C PHE A 21 15.66 -18.26 -5.66
N VAL A 22 16.34 -19.06 -6.48
CA VAL A 22 16.68 -18.66 -7.86
C VAL A 22 15.41 -18.38 -8.66
N ILE A 23 14.41 -19.26 -8.59
CA ILE A 23 13.12 -19.05 -9.26
C ILE A 23 12.44 -17.78 -8.74
N THR A 24 12.39 -17.59 -7.42
CA THR A 24 11.85 -16.37 -6.80
C THR A 24 12.60 -15.11 -7.29
N GLY A 25 13.93 -15.15 -7.35
CA GLY A 25 14.75 -14.04 -7.84
C GLY A 25 14.43 -13.68 -9.30
N ILE A 26 14.29 -14.69 -10.16
CA ILE A 26 13.89 -14.51 -11.57
C ILE A 26 12.49 -13.87 -11.66
N ILE A 27 11.53 -14.34 -10.86
CA ILE A 27 10.18 -13.78 -10.82
C ILE A 27 10.22 -12.30 -10.38
N LEU A 28 10.98 -11.97 -9.34
CA LEU A 28 11.12 -10.58 -8.87
C LEU A 28 11.72 -9.67 -9.94
N ILE A 29 12.75 -10.14 -10.65
CA ILE A 29 13.35 -9.40 -11.77
C ILE A 29 12.33 -9.22 -12.90
N ALA A 30 11.60 -10.27 -13.27
CA ALA A 30 10.61 -10.21 -14.34
C ALA A 30 9.45 -9.26 -14.02
N VAL A 31 8.92 -9.31 -12.80
CA VAL A 31 7.87 -8.40 -12.32
C VAL A 31 8.39 -6.97 -12.29
N GLY A 32 9.57 -6.74 -11.70
CA GLY A 32 10.20 -5.42 -11.64
C GLY A 32 10.45 -4.83 -13.02
N ALA A 33 11.00 -5.62 -13.95
CA ALA A 33 11.23 -5.21 -15.33
C ALA A 33 9.91 -4.95 -16.09
N SER A 34 8.90 -5.78 -15.87
CA SER A 34 7.57 -5.59 -16.47
C SER A 34 7.02 -4.23 -16.04
N ILE A 35 6.95 -3.97 -14.73
CA ILE A 35 6.50 -2.71 -14.15
C ILE A 35 7.32 -1.53 -14.70
N HIS A 36 8.66 -1.66 -14.73
CA HIS A 36 9.55 -0.64 -15.27
C HIS A 36 9.22 -0.31 -16.73
N THR A 37 9.01 -1.31 -17.59
CA THR A 37 8.68 -1.08 -19.02
C THR A 37 7.30 -0.46 -19.26
N TYR A 38 6.32 -0.72 -18.38
CA TYR A 38 5.04 -0.04 -18.46
C TYR A 38 5.21 1.45 -18.15
N TYR A 39 6.02 1.81 -17.17
CA TYR A 39 6.25 3.21 -16.81
C TYR A 39 7.19 3.94 -17.79
N THR A 40 8.23 3.31 -18.34
CA THR A 40 9.10 3.97 -19.35
C THR A 40 8.37 4.34 -20.64
N LYS A 41 7.26 3.69 -20.99
CA LYS A 41 6.43 4.11 -22.15
C LYS A 41 5.79 5.48 -21.95
N TYR A 42 5.69 5.92 -20.71
CA TYR A 42 5.19 7.22 -20.34
C TYR A 42 6.32 8.14 -19.86
N ASP A 43 7.60 7.85 -20.14
CA ASP A 43 8.77 8.63 -19.68
C ASP A 43 8.69 10.12 -20.08
N PHE A 44 8.03 10.44 -21.21
CA PHE A 44 7.73 11.83 -21.60
C PHE A 44 6.76 12.54 -20.63
N PHE A 45 5.95 11.78 -19.90
CA PHE A 45 4.94 12.24 -18.93
C PHE A 45 5.29 11.93 -17.46
N LEU A 46 6.24 11.03 -17.18
CA LEU A 46 6.57 10.55 -15.84
C LEU A 46 7.99 10.99 -15.44
N ASN A 47 8.14 11.62 -14.28
CA ASN A 47 9.43 12.04 -13.72
C ASN A 47 10.33 10.82 -13.36
N SER A 48 11.62 11.06 -13.15
CA SER A 48 12.60 10.02 -12.78
C SER A 48 12.31 9.31 -11.43
N GLU A 49 11.47 9.89 -10.57
CA GLU A 49 11.13 9.36 -9.25
C GLU A 49 10.27 8.07 -9.31
N TYR A 50 9.59 7.80 -10.44
CA TYR A 50 8.74 6.61 -10.63
C TYR A 50 9.54 5.31 -10.68
N PHE A 51 10.80 5.40 -11.06
CA PHE A 51 11.64 4.25 -11.24
C PHE A 51 12.20 3.71 -9.92
N SER A 52 12.04 4.43 -8.80
CA SER A 52 12.65 4.03 -7.52
C SER A 52 12.19 2.65 -7.04
N LEU A 53 10.87 2.40 -6.97
CA LEU A 53 10.34 1.13 -6.46
C LEU A 53 10.58 -0.07 -7.40
N PRO A 54 10.31 0.02 -8.72
CA PRO A 54 10.63 -1.06 -9.66
C PRO A 54 12.15 -1.34 -9.71
N ASN A 55 12.99 -0.31 -9.66
CA ASN A 55 14.45 -0.49 -9.66
C ASN A 55 14.94 -1.20 -8.40
N MET A 56 14.40 -0.85 -7.21
CA MET A 56 14.72 -1.56 -5.98
C MET A 56 14.29 -3.04 -6.04
N LEU A 57 13.15 -3.34 -6.67
CA LEU A 57 12.67 -4.70 -6.86
C LEU A 57 13.60 -5.52 -7.78
N ILE A 58 14.03 -4.94 -8.91
CA ILE A 58 14.99 -5.55 -9.85
C ILE A 58 16.34 -5.76 -9.16
N ALA A 59 16.85 -4.76 -8.45
CA ALA A 59 18.14 -4.83 -7.74
C ALA A 59 18.13 -5.95 -6.69
N THR A 60 17.06 -6.01 -5.87
CA THR A 60 16.90 -7.04 -4.83
C THR A 60 16.78 -8.43 -5.45
N GLY A 61 15.97 -8.59 -6.50
CA GLY A 61 15.83 -9.86 -7.23
C GLY A 61 17.15 -10.35 -7.83
N THR A 62 17.94 -9.43 -8.39
CA THR A 62 19.28 -9.72 -8.95
C THR A 62 20.23 -10.20 -7.86
N PHE A 63 20.26 -9.55 -6.70
CA PHE A 63 21.10 -9.96 -5.57
C PHE A 63 20.74 -11.36 -5.07
N ILE A 64 19.43 -11.64 -4.88
CA ILE A 64 18.93 -12.95 -4.49
C ILE A 64 19.33 -14.02 -5.52
N PHE A 65 19.13 -13.74 -6.82
CA PHE A 65 19.50 -14.64 -7.91
C PHE A 65 20.99 -14.99 -7.87
N LEU A 66 21.88 -13.99 -7.76
CA LEU A 66 23.33 -14.21 -7.78
C LEU A 66 23.79 -15.07 -6.59
N ILE A 67 23.32 -14.76 -5.38
CA ILE A 67 23.72 -15.50 -4.18
C ILE A 67 23.24 -16.95 -4.26
N CYS A 68 21.99 -17.16 -4.65
CA CYS A 68 21.41 -18.50 -4.71
C CYS A 68 22.00 -19.31 -5.89
N PHE A 69 22.32 -18.65 -7.01
CA PHE A 69 23.04 -19.26 -8.11
C PHE A 69 24.43 -19.74 -7.69
N LEU A 70 25.17 -18.95 -6.92
CA LEU A 70 26.46 -19.36 -6.34
C LEU A 70 26.30 -20.57 -5.41
N GLY A 71 25.26 -20.59 -4.57
CA GLY A 71 24.94 -21.73 -3.71
C GLY A 71 24.66 -23.02 -4.51
N CYS A 72 23.80 -22.94 -5.52
CA CYS A 72 23.49 -24.04 -6.43
C CYS A 72 24.72 -24.53 -7.20
N TYR A 73 25.47 -23.60 -7.80
CA TYR A 73 26.63 -23.91 -8.62
C TYR A 73 27.76 -24.52 -7.77
N GLY A 74 28.00 -23.98 -6.57
CA GLY A 74 28.94 -24.53 -5.60
C GLY A 74 28.59 -25.95 -5.18
N ALA A 75 27.32 -26.23 -4.92
CA ALA A 75 26.84 -27.57 -4.58
C ALA A 75 27.01 -28.55 -5.75
N ILE A 76 26.65 -28.18 -6.98
CA ILE A 76 26.78 -29.04 -8.17
C ILE A 76 28.25 -29.36 -8.46
N LYS A 77 29.11 -28.33 -8.53
CA LYS A 77 30.52 -28.47 -8.89
C LYS A 77 31.37 -29.08 -7.78
N ASN A 78 30.81 -29.38 -6.61
CA ASN A 78 31.55 -29.86 -5.44
C ASN A 78 32.76 -28.94 -5.11
N SER A 79 32.62 -27.64 -5.36
CA SER A 79 33.70 -26.67 -5.16
C SER A 79 33.60 -26.07 -3.76
N TRP A 80 34.53 -26.45 -2.89
CA TRP A 80 34.56 -25.95 -1.51
C TRP A 80 34.80 -24.43 -1.44
N ILE A 81 35.51 -23.84 -2.41
CA ILE A 81 35.74 -22.40 -2.47
C ILE A 81 34.44 -21.64 -2.73
N MET A 82 33.63 -22.11 -3.68
CA MET A 82 32.33 -21.48 -4.01
C MET A 82 31.33 -21.60 -2.86
N LEU A 83 31.27 -22.76 -2.20
CA LEU A 83 30.41 -22.95 -1.01
C LEU A 83 30.89 -22.10 0.18
N MET A 84 32.20 -21.93 0.37
CA MET A 84 32.73 -20.99 1.37
C MET A 84 32.35 -19.54 1.04
N ALA A 85 32.48 -19.12 -0.22
CA ALA A 85 32.07 -17.78 -0.65
C ALA A 85 30.57 -17.53 -0.41
N PHE A 86 29.71 -18.50 -0.75
CA PHE A 86 28.28 -18.46 -0.44
C PHE A 86 28.02 -18.30 1.07
N SER A 87 28.71 -19.07 1.90
CA SER A 87 28.58 -18.99 3.37
C SER A 87 29.00 -17.62 3.93
N VAL A 88 30.09 -17.05 3.40
CA VAL A 88 30.58 -15.72 3.80
C VAL A 88 29.58 -14.63 3.40
N LEU A 89 29.04 -14.70 2.17
CA LEU A 89 28.01 -13.75 1.71
C LEU A 89 26.76 -13.82 2.59
N LEU A 90 26.27 -15.02 2.92
CA LEU A 90 25.16 -15.17 3.86
C LEU A 90 25.52 -14.64 5.26
N GLY A 91 26.75 -14.82 5.73
CA GLY A 91 27.20 -14.25 7.00
C GLY A 91 27.15 -12.71 7.00
N ILE A 92 27.59 -12.07 5.92
CA ILE A 92 27.53 -10.62 5.76
C ILE A 92 26.08 -10.11 5.77
N ILE A 93 25.19 -10.79 5.05
CA ILE A 93 23.76 -10.43 5.03
C ILE A 93 23.13 -10.57 6.41
N PHE A 94 23.46 -11.63 7.16
CA PHE A 94 22.96 -11.82 8.52
C PHE A 94 23.40 -10.70 9.45
N ILE A 95 24.65 -10.21 9.32
CA ILE A 95 25.13 -9.05 10.08
C ILE A 95 24.35 -7.79 9.71
N PHE A 96 24.06 -7.57 8.43
CA PHE A 96 23.23 -6.44 7.99
C PHE A 96 21.79 -6.55 8.51
N GLU A 97 21.18 -7.72 8.45
CA GLU A 97 19.82 -7.96 8.97
C GLU A 97 19.75 -7.72 10.48
N PHE A 98 20.71 -8.26 11.24
CA PHE A 98 20.80 -8.04 12.68
C PHE A 98 21.01 -6.56 13.03
N SER A 99 21.90 -5.88 12.29
CA SER A 99 22.15 -4.45 12.47
C SER A 99 20.91 -3.61 12.15
N ALA A 100 20.19 -3.94 11.06
CA ALA A 100 18.95 -3.28 10.69
C ALA A 100 17.84 -3.51 11.73
N GLY A 101 17.75 -4.72 12.30
CA GLY A 101 16.82 -5.02 13.39
C GLY A 101 17.09 -4.18 14.64
N ILE A 102 18.36 -4.07 15.06
CA ILE A 102 18.76 -3.19 16.17
C ILE A 102 18.46 -1.73 15.85
N ALA A 103 18.84 -1.26 14.66
CA ALA A 103 18.59 0.12 14.25
C ALA A 103 17.10 0.44 14.23
N GLY A 104 16.25 -0.46 13.71
CA GLY A 104 14.80 -0.32 13.72
C GLY A 104 14.23 -0.23 15.14
N TYR A 105 14.77 -1.00 16.09
CA TYR A 105 14.36 -0.92 17.49
C TYR A 105 14.79 0.39 18.17
N VAL A 106 16.03 0.84 17.93
CA VAL A 106 16.60 2.05 18.56
C VAL A 106 15.99 3.32 17.97
N LEU A 107 15.73 3.35 16.66
CA LEU A 107 15.18 4.53 15.98
C LEU A 107 13.65 4.57 15.97
N ARG A 108 12.95 3.60 16.58
CA ARG A 108 11.48 3.50 16.55
C ARG A 108 10.74 4.80 16.88
N ASP A 109 11.26 5.57 17.84
CA ASP A 109 10.62 6.81 18.30
C ASP A 109 10.88 7.97 17.32
N LYS A 110 11.99 7.92 16.57
CA LYS A 110 12.33 8.89 15.52
C LYS A 110 11.73 8.54 14.16
N THR A 111 11.39 7.26 13.93
CA THR A 111 10.81 6.79 12.66
C THR A 111 9.51 7.52 12.30
N SER A 112 8.70 7.91 13.29
CA SER A 112 7.49 8.72 13.07
C SER A 112 7.84 10.07 12.42
N ASN A 113 8.80 10.82 12.97
CA ASN A 113 9.23 12.10 12.39
C ASN A 113 9.83 11.94 10.98
N TYR A 114 10.68 10.91 10.76
CA TYR A 114 11.23 10.65 9.43
C TYR A 114 10.16 10.28 8.41
N LEU A 115 9.15 9.52 8.83
CA LEU A 115 8.00 9.18 8.01
C LEU A 115 7.17 10.42 7.70
N GLU A 116 6.90 11.26 8.69
CA GLU A 116 6.20 12.53 8.54
C GLU A 116 6.90 13.43 7.51
N ASP A 117 8.21 13.65 7.66
CA ASP A 117 9.01 14.49 6.74
C ASP A 117 8.99 13.91 5.30
N SER A 118 9.12 12.59 5.19
CA SER A 118 9.12 11.90 3.90
C SER A 118 7.76 11.99 3.20
N LEU A 119 6.68 11.76 3.95
CA LEU A 119 5.31 11.91 3.46
C LEU A 119 5.05 13.37 3.08
N THR A 120 5.34 14.32 3.96
CA THR A 120 5.15 15.76 3.69
C THR A 120 5.88 16.20 2.41
N THR A 121 7.14 15.78 2.23
CA THR A 121 7.91 16.07 1.01
C THR A 121 7.26 15.47 -0.23
N ALA A 122 6.76 14.23 -0.14
CA ALA A 122 6.02 13.61 -1.23
C ALA A 122 4.70 14.38 -1.50
N MET A 123 4.00 14.84 -0.47
CA MET A 123 2.72 15.56 -0.61
C MET A 123 2.88 16.84 -1.43
N TYR A 124 3.95 17.62 -1.22
CA TYR A 124 4.24 18.81 -2.03
C TYR A 124 4.50 18.52 -3.52
N LYS A 125 4.87 17.27 -3.86
CA LYS A 125 5.07 16.82 -5.24
C LYS A 125 3.81 16.21 -5.86
N TYR A 126 2.70 16.13 -5.12
CA TYR A 126 1.46 15.48 -5.56
C TYR A 126 0.94 16.04 -6.89
N ASN A 127 0.79 17.37 -7.02
CA ASN A 127 0.25 17.99 -8.24
C ASN A 127 1.28 18.08 -9.39
N ASN A 128 2.56 17.86 -9.08
CA ASN A 128 3.67 17.97 -10.04
C ASN A 128 4.08 16.62 -10.63
N SER A 129 3.69 15.51 -9.98
CA SER A 129 4.12 14.16 -10.35
C SER A 129 2.98 13.17 -10.19
N THR A 130 2.51 12.61 -11.31
CA THR A 130 1.46 11.59 -11.32
C THR A 130 1.83 10.32 -10.53
N SER A 131 3.11 10.03 -10.26
CA SER A 131 3.60 8.89 -9.46
C SER A 131 3.25 9.14 -8.04
N THR A 132 3.67 10.31 -7.59
CA THR A 132 3.52 10.74 -6.24
C THR A 132 2.04 10.85 -5.95
N ALA A 133 1.24 11.36 -6.90
CA ALA A 133 -0.21 11.29 -6.82
C ALA A 133 -0.74 9.85 -6.73
N THR A 134 -0.36 8.95 -7.64
CA THR A 134 -0.83 7.55 -7.65
C THR A 134 -0.42 6.78 -6.38
N MET A 135 0.80 6.99 -5.89
CA MET A 135 1.31 6.37 -4.67
C MET A 135 0.59 6.94 -3.45
N TRP A 136 0.33 8.25 -3.41
CA TRP A 136 -0.50 8.87 -2.37
C TRP A 136 -1.92 8.32 -2.38
N ASP A 137 -2.54 8.22 -3.55
CA ASP A 137 -3.87 7.65 -3.72
C ASP A 137 -3.92 6.19 -3.26
N LEU A 138 -2.89 5.41 -3.60
CA LEU A 138 -2.75 4.04 -3.14
C LEU A 138 -2.60 3.97 -1.62
N VAL A 139 -1.77 4.80 -1.01
CA VAL A 139 -1.58 4.84 0.45
C VAL A 139 -2.89 5.20 1.15
N GLN A 140 -3.59 6.23 0.68
CA GLN A 140 -4.85 6.69 1.28
C GLN A 140 -5.96 5.65 1.18
N THR A 141 -6.08 5.00 0.03
CA THR A 141 -7.07 3.93 -0.17
C THR A 141 -6.69 2.65 0.57
N THR A 142 -5.41 2.30 0.63
CA THR A 142 -4.92 1.07 1.31
C THR A 142 -5.05 1.18 2.82
N PHE A 143 -4.68 2.32 3.40
CA PHE A 143 -4.70 2.54 4.85
C PHE A 143 -5.96 3.28 5.34
N THR A 144 -6.89 3.61 4.45
CA THR A 144 -8.13 4.35 4.76
C THR A 144 -7.85 5.61 5.59
N CYS A 145 -6.92 6.42 5.09
CA CYS A 145 -6.36 7.58 5.77
C CYS A 145 -6.36 8.80 4.84
N CYS A 146 -6.23 10.00 5.40
CA CYS A 146 -6.17 11.23 4.62
C CYS A 146 -5.13 12.20 5.19
N GLY A 147 -4.25 12.68 4.32
CA GLY A 147 -3.12 13.56 4.69
C GLY A 147 -2.04 12.86 5.51
N VAL A 148 -1.05 13.60 5.97
CA VAL A 148 0.08 13.05 6.74
C VAL A 148 -0.37 12.74 8.17
N LYS A 149 -0.84 13.78 8.87
CA LYS A 149 -1.42 13.77 10.21
C LYS A 149 -2.93 13.94 10.18
N SER A 150 -3.46 14.75 9.26
CA SER A 150 -4.88 15.05 9.13
C SER A 150 -5.24 15.40 7.67
N TYR A 151 -6.52 15.34 7.32
CA TYR A 151 -7.01 15.81 6.03
C TYR A 151 -6.69 17.29 5.79
N GLU A 152 -6.50 18.07 6.86
CA GLU A 152 -6.15 19.50 6.81
C GLU A 152 -4.78 19.75 6.17
N ASP A 153 -3.88 18.76 6.17
CA ASP A 153 -2.54 18.90 5.58
C ASP A 153 -2.63 19.23 4.07
N TRP A 154 -3.71 18.81 3.41
CA TRP A 154 -3.97 19.09 1.99
C TRP A 154 -4.20 20.57 1.70
N THR A 155 -4.58 21.40 2.66
CA THR A 155 -4.77 22.85 2.43
C THR A 155 -3.46 23.55 2.04
N SER A 156 -2.32 22.94 2.34
CA SER A 156 -1.00 23.46 1.96
C SER A 156 -0.61 23.17 0.50
N VAL A 157 -1.31 22.24 -0.15
CA VAL A 157 -1.01 21.76 -1.51
C VAL A 157 -2.17 22.01 -2.49
N MET A 158 -3.40 21.97 -2.00
CA MET A 158 -4.63 22.13 -2.77
C MET A 158 -5.23 23.53 -2.55
N ASN A 159 -5.93 24.03 -3.56
CA ASN A 159 -6.59 25.33 -3.49
C ASN A 159 -7.92 25.19 -2.71
N GLY A 160 -7.96 25.63 -1.45
CA GLY A 160 -9.21 25.70 -0.68
C GLY A 160 -9.55 24.41 0.09
N THR A 161 -10.79 23.91 -0.05
CA THR A 161 -11.32 22.75 0.69
C THR A 161 -11.30 21.43 -0.08
N ASP A 162 -10.72 21.43 -1.27
CA ASP A 162 -10.69 20.29 -2.18
C ASP A 162 -9.69 19.24 -1.71
N LEU A 163 -10.10 17.97 -1.75
CA LEU A 163 -9.27 16.84 -1.35
C LEU A 163 -9.13 15.83 -2.51
N PRO A 164 -8.05 15.04 -2.55
CA PRO A 164 -7.96 13.87 -3.42
C PRO A 164 -9.18 12.95 -3.24
N ILE A 165 -9.67 12.35 -4.33
CA ILE A 165 -10.83 11.44 -4.27
C ILE A 165 -10.53 10.22 -3.38
N SER A 166 -9.27 9.79 -3.34
CA SER A 166 -8.71 8.74 -2.51
C SER A 166 -8.82 9.00 -0.99
N CYS A 167 -8.98 10.26 -0.56
CA CYS A 167 -9.20 10.65 0.84
C CYS A 167 -10.61 10.35 1.36
N CYS A 168 -11.57 10.04 0.49
CA CYS A 168 -12.95 9.76 0.86
C CYS A 168 -13.36 8.33 0.51
N PRO A 169 -14.16 7.66 1.35
CA PRO A 169 -14.68 6.34 1.03
C PRO A 169 -15.66 6.42 -0.14
N THR A 170 -15.40 5.63 -1.18
CA THR A 170 -16.29 5.51 -2.33
C THR A 170 -17.43 4.55 -1.99
N LYS A 171 -18.69 5.00 -2.08
CA LYS A 171 -19.85 4.13 -1.84
C LYS A 171 -20.11 3.27 -3.10
N PRO A 172 -20.11 1.93 -3.00
CA PRO A 172 -20.42 1.06 -4.13
C PRO A 172 -21.80 1.40 -4.73
N GLY A 173 -21.91 1.42 -6.06
CA GLY A 173 -23.16 1.71 -6.76
C GLY A 173 -23.53 3.20 -6.88
N THR A 174 -22.66 4.12 -6.46
CA THR A 174 -22.88 5.56 -6.67
C THR A 174 -22.72 5.90 -8.15
N SER A 175 -23.69 6.61 -8.72
CA SER A 175 -23.65 7.13 -10.10
C SER A 175 -23.93 8.63 -10.08
N GLY A 176 -23.05 9.42 -10.68
CA GLY A 176 -23.14 10.89 -10.68
C GLY A 176 -21.82 11.56 -10.29
N SER A 177 -21.87 12.86 -10.01
CA SER A 177 -20.72 13.61 -9.54
C SER A 177 -20.42 13.28 -8.06
N PHE A 178 -19.14 13.04 -7.77
CA PHE A 178 -18.62 12.75 -6.44
C PHE A 178 -17.64 13.86 -6.05
N TYR A 179 -17.79 14.40 -4.84
CA TYR A 179 -16.93 15.44 -4.30
C TYR A 179 -16.43 15.03 -2.91
N CYS A 180 -15.12 15.16 -2.71
CA CYS A 180 -14.45 14.92 -1.45
C CYS A 180 -13.93 16.26 -0.91
N ASN A 181 -14.58 16.78 0.13
CA ASN A 181 -14.28 18.11 0.68
C ASN A 181 -14.19 18.04 2.22
N ALA A 182 -13.40 18.94 2.80
CA ALA A 182 -13.17 19.03 4.25
C ALA A 182 -14.36 19.59 5.09
N VAL A 183 -15.55 19.75 4.51
CA VAL A 183 -16.66 20.48 5.14
C VAL A 183 -17.54 19.55 6.00
N SER A 184 -17.71 19.89 7.28
CA SER A 184 -18.73 19.31 8.17
C SER A 184 -20.14 19.75 7.75
N PRO A 185 -21.19 18.93 7.87
CA PRO A 185 -22.53 19.34 7.50
C PRO A 185 -23.09 20.23 8.61
N THR A 186 -22.88 21.54 8.52
CA THR A 186 -23.78 22.45 9.23
C THR A 186 -25.09 22.41 8.48
N SER A 187 -26.02 21.55 8.93
CA SER A 187 -27.46 21.54 8.61
C SER A 187 -27.83 21.82 7.15
N SER A 188 -28.52 20.89 6.49
CA SER A 188 -29.47 21.27 5.44
C SER A 188 -30.57 22.15 6.05
N THR A 189 -30.28 23.44 6.22
CA THR A 189 -31.27 24.47 6.50
C THR A 189 -31.54 25.12 5.16
N SER A 190 -32.66 24.74 4.56
CA SER A 190 -33.31 25.52 3.51
C SER A 190 -33.51 26.95 4.02
N SER A 191 -32.73 27.89 3.49
CA SER A 191 -32.94 29.32 3.70
C SER A 191 -34.25 29.73 3.01
N GLU A 192 -35.35 29.77 3.77
CA GLU A 192 -36.48 30.65 3.46
C GLU A 192 -36.23 32.00 4.14
N THR A 193 -36.07 33.02 3.31
CA THR A 193 -36.00 34.42 3.71
C THR A 193 -37.39 34.90 4.10
N THR A 194 -37.60 35.35 5.34
CA THR A 194 -38.55 36.44 5.63
C THR A 194 -38.28 37.09 7.00
N SER A 195 -37.81 38.34 6.93
CA SER A 195 -38.23 39.52 7.70
C SER A 195 -38.23 39.55 9.25
N ALA A 196 -37.52 40.57 9.76
CA ALA A 196 -37.73 41.38 10.98
C ALA A 196 -37.01 41.00 12.30
N THR A 197 -36.36 42.05 12.81
CA THR A 197 -35.56 42.39 14.02
C THR A 197 -36.21 42.04 15.40
N PRO A 198 -35.54 42.31 16.56
CA PRO A 198 -34.49 41.54 17.26
C PRO A 198 -34.89 41.08 18.69
N SER A 199 -34.14 40.17 19.34
CA SER A 199 -33.73 40.25 20.77
C SER A 199 -33.12 38.95 21.37
N THR A 200 -31.90 39.08 21.93
CA THR A 200 -31.51 38.76 23.32
C THR A 200 -31.47 37.30 23.86
N ILE A 201 -30.23 36.85 24.17
CA ILE A 201 -29.72 36.07 25.34
C ILE A 201 -30.32 34.67 25.64
N SER A 202 -29.47 33.63 25.61
CA SER A 202 -29.20 32.63 26.70
C SER A 202 -28.83 31.23 26.16
N THR A 203 -27.68 30.69 26.60
CA THR A 203 -27.40 29.24 26.76
C THR A 203 -28.22 28.68 27.96
N PRO A 204 -28.22 27.37 28.40
CA PRO A 204 -27.37 26.21 28.04
C PRO A 204 -28.07 24.78 28.03
N THR A 205 -27.28 23.74 27.69
CA THR A 205 -27.25 22.34 28.27
C THR A 205 -28.20 21.16 27.85
N THR A 206 -27.53 20.00 27.59
CA THR A 206 -27.79 18.60 28.08
C THR A 206 -28.44 17.52 27.18
N ILE A 207 -27.58 16.62 26.66
CA ILE A 207 -27.50 15.13 26.77
C ILE A 207 -28.79 14.26 26.97
N LYS A 208 -29.00 13.28 26.07
CA LYS A 208 -29.27 11.81 26.29
C LYS A 208 -29.41 11.07 24.94
N THR A 209 -28.53 10.13 24.52
CA THR A 209 -28.58 8.64 24.67
C THR A 209 -29.99 8.04 24.38
N THR A 210 -30.26 7.07 23.50
CA THR A 210 -29.67 5.71 23.33
C THR A 210 -30.32 4.97 22.12
N SER A 211 -29.56 4.11 21.42
CA SER A 211 -29.89 2.81 20.77
C SER A 211 -31.19 2.53 19.97
N SER A 212 -31.05 2.02 18.73
CA SER A 212 -31.31 0.61 18.32
C SER A 212 -31.94 0.39 16.91
N SER A 213 -31.28 -0.49 16.14
CA SER A 213 -31.77 -1.53 15.19
C SER A 213 -32.80 -1.26 14.06
N ALA A 214 -32.31 -1.44 12.83
CA ALA A 214 -32.80 -2.27 11.70
C ALA A 214 -34.31 -2.39 11.37
N SER A 215 -34.68 -2.11 10.10
CA SER A 215 -35.24 -3.11 9.16
C SER A 215 -35.60 -2.54 7.77
N SER A 216 -35.45 -3.40 6.77
CA SER A 216 -35.64 -3.16 5.32
C SER A 216 -37.11 -3.34 4.88
N SER A 217 -37.51 -2.67 3.79
CA SER A 217 -38.57 -3.18 2.91
C SER A 217 -38.43 -2.64 1.47
N VAL A 218 -38.48 -3.58 0.53
CA VAL A 218 -38.45 -3.47 -0.94
C VAL A 218 -39.85 -3.10 -1.47
N PHE A 219 -39.96 -2.39 -2.61
CA PHE A 219 -41.24 -2.20 -3.32
C PHE A 219 -41.12 -2.47 -4.82
N THR A 220 -42.12 -3.19 -5.33
CA THR A 220 -42.27 -3.70 -6.70
C THR A 220 -43.19 -2.80 -7.54
N VAL A 221 -42.92 -2.74 -8.85
CA VAL A 221 -43.58 -1.89 -9.86
C VAL A 221 -44.91 -2.47 -10.35
N SER A 222 -45.89 -1.61 -10.66
CA SER A 222 -46.98 -1.95 -11.59
C SER A 222 -47.47 -0.72 -12.37
N SER A 223 -47.76 -0.94 -13.65
CA SER A 223 -48.04 0.02 -14.71
C SER A 223 -49.47 -0.14 -15.24
N THR A 224 -50.16 0.97 -15.55
CA THR A 224 -51.34 0.96 -16.44
C THR A 224 -51.65 2.37 -17.01
N GLU A 225 -51.95 2.44 -18.30
CA GLU A 225 -52.51 3.56 -19.10
C GLU A 225 -53.61 2.93 -20.01
N PRO A 226 -54.41 3.64 -20.85
CA PRO A 226 -54.92 5.04 -20.87
C PRO A 226 -56.43 5.16 -21.28
N SER A 227 -57.04 6.37 -21.29
CA SER A 227 -58.21 6.80 -22.13
C SER A 227 -58.62 8.25 -21.79
N SER A 228 -58.45 9.28 -22.65
CA SER A 228 -59.20 9.74 -23.86
C SER A 228 -60.23 10.86 -23.59
N THR A 229 -60.06 12.06 -24.20
CA THR A 229 -61.04 12.82 -25.04
C THR A 229 -60.76 14.35 -25.08
N ASN A 230 -60.31 14.83 -26.27
CA ASN A 230 -60.58 16.04 -27.10
C ASN A 230 -61.22 17.30 -26.45
N THR A 231 -60.90 18.60 -26.69
CA THR A 231 -60.29 19.45 -27.77
C THR A 231 -60.34 20.94 -27.27
N PRO A 232 -59.96 22.05 -27.97
CA PRO A 232 -58.79 22.40 -28.82
C PRO A 232 -58.12 23.80 -28.51
N MET A 233 -56.83 23.93 -28.89
CA MET A 233 -56.10 25.07 -29.54
C MET A 233 -55.99 26.50 -28.92
N ASP A 234 -54.79 26.86 -28.38
CA ASP A 234 -53.94 28.02 -28.81
C ASP A 234 -52.55 28.01 -28.09
N PRO A 235 -51.48 28.70 -28.57
CA PRO A 235 -50.17 28.08 -28.72
C PRO A 235 -49.04 28.94 -28.13
N SER A 236 -48.63 28.73 -26.88
CA SER A 236 -47.33 29.24 -26.41
C SER A 236 -46.93 28.65 -25.08
N THR A 237 -46.00 27.69 -25.06
CA THR A 237 -44.96 27.54 -24.02
C THR A 237 -44.08 26.33 -24.34
N ALA A 238 -43.14 26.53 -25.27
CA ALA A 238 -41.92 25.74 -25.30
C ALA A 238 -40.98 26.24 -24.20
N HIS A 239 -40.22 25.31 -23.61
CA HIS A 239 -39.13 25.50 -22.63
C HIS A 239 -39.52 25.61 -21.15
N GLN A 240 -39.42 24.52 -20.39
CA GLN A 240 -38.16 24.07 -19.76
C GLN A 240 -38.44 22.81 -18.91
N ARG A 241 -37.96 21.66 -19.40
CA ARG A 241 -37.88 20.42 -18.63
C ARG A 241 -36.70 20.57 -17.67
N LYS A 242 -36.94 21.11 -16.46
CA LYS A 242 -35.93 21.21 -15.40
C LYS A 242 -35.47 19.79 -15.05
N ARG A 243 -34.27 19.40 -15.52
CA ARG A 243 -33.57 18.20 -15.02
C ARG A 243 -33.50 18.36 -13.50
N ARG A 244 -33.99 17.37 -12.75
CA ARG A 244 -33.58 17.21 -11.35
C ARG A 244 -32.09 16.93 -11.38
N GLU A 245 -31.27 17.95 -11.12
CA GLU A 245 -29.87 17.73 -10.76
C GLU A 245 -29.87 16.90 -9.47
N ALA A 246 -29.32 15.69 -9.57
CA ALA A 246 -29.04 14.87 -8.41
C ALA A 246 -28.03 15.65 -7.54
N GLN A 247 -28.43 16.00 -6.33
CA GLN A 247 -27.58 16.68 -5.37
C GLN A 247 -26.34 15.79 -5.09
N PRO A 248 -25.12 16.33 -5.14
CA PRO A 248 -23.91 15.53 -5.05
C PRO A 248 -23.84 14.80 -3.70
N THR A 249 -23.52 13.51 -3.73
CA THR A 249 -23.31 12.72 -2.52
C THR A 249 -21.94 13.09 -1.92
N THR A 250 -21.92 14.07 -1.01
CA THR A 250 -20.70 14.44 -0.29
C THR A 250 -20.40 13.39 0.77
N THR A 251 -19.18 12.86 0.76
CA THR A 251 -18.70 11.92 1.78
C THR A 251 -17.59 12.56 2.58
N PHE A 252 -17.59 12.35 3.91
CA PHE A 252 -16.56 12.90 4.78
C PHE A 252 -15.21 12.25 4.52
N PRO A 253 -14.11 13.02 4.60
CA PRO A 253 -12.77 12.46 4.46
C PRO A 253 -12.44 11.55 5.62
N TYR A 254 -11.42 10.71 5.44
CA TYR A 254 -10.86 9.95 6.56
C TYR A 254 -10.29 10.91 7.61
N ASN A 255 -10.73 10.73 8.87
CA ASN A 255 -10.31 11.58 9.99
C ASN A 255 -8.96 11.20 10.60
N ILE A 256 -8.26 10.22 10.02
CA ILE A 256 -6.97 9.73 10.51
C ILE A 256 -5.88 10.02 9.47
N GLY A 257 -4.77 10.62 9.91
CA GLY A 257 -3.58 10.79 9.09
C GLY A 257 -2.90 9.47 8.73
N CYS A 258 -2.30 9.42 7.55
CA CYS A 258 -1.64 8.23 7.04
C CYS A 258 -0.42 7.81 7.86
N GLU A 259 0.29 8.75 8.49
CA GLU A 259 1.38 8.44 9.42
C GLU A 259 0.87 7.60 10.60
N THR A 260 -0.24 8.01 11.20
CA THR A 260 -0.85 7.31 12.34
C THR A 260 -1.47 5.99 11.91
N ALA A 261 -2.14 5.94 10.75
CA ALA A 261 -2.72 4.71 10.22
C ALA A 261 -1.66 3.65 9.93
N PHE A 262 -0.55 4.05 9.29
CA PHE A 262 0.60 3.18 9.05
C PHE A 262 1.20 2.69 10.38
N GLY A 263 1.41 3.58 11.36
CA GLY A 263 1.90 3.19 12.68
C GLY A 263 0.99 2.19 13.40
N LYS A 264 -0.34 2.33 13.29
CA LYS A 264 -1.31 1.37 13.82
C LYS A 264 -1.23 0.02 13.10
N TRP A 265 -1.11 0.03 11.77
CA TRP A 265 -0.93 -1.18 10.97
C TRP A 265 0.35 -1.93 11.35
N VAL A 266 1.48 -1.21 11.47
CA VAL A 266 2.76 -1.81 11.90
C VAL A 266 2.63 -2.42 13.29
N LYS A 267 1.99 -1.73 14.25
CA LYS A 267 1.77 -2.28 15.60
C LYS A 267 0.89 -3.53 15.59
N ALA A 268 -0.16 -3.54 14.77
CA ALA A 268 -1.06 -4.69 14.64
C ALA A 268 -0.36 -5.92 14.05
N HIS A 269 0.56 -5.72 13.10
CA HIS A 269 1.30 -6.78 12.42
C HIS A 269 2.74 -6.99 12.92
N ALA A 270 3.15 -6.32 14.00
CA ALA A 270 4.53 -6.36 14.49
C ALA A 270 4.99 -7.80 14.83
N VAL A 271 4.09 -8.60 15.39
CA VAL A 271 4.35 -10.00 15.73
C VAL A 271 4.55 -10.85 14.46
N ASP A 272 3.67 -10.68 13.47
CA ASP A 272 3.75 -11.43 12.21
C ASP A 272 5.02 -11.09 11.44
N ILE A 273 5.33 -9.79 11.30
CA ILE A 273 6.54 -9.32 10.62
C ILE A 273 7.78 -9.82 11.36
N GLY A 274 7.79 -9.71 12.70
CA GLY A 274 8.88 -10.22 13.53
C GLY A 274 9.08 -11.73 13.38
N ALA A 275 8.00 -12.51 13.30
CA ALA A 275 8.06 -13.95 13.10
C ALA A 275 8.63 -14.33 11.73
N VAL A 276 8.25 -13.61 10.66
CA VAL A 276 8.80 -13.82 9.31
C VAL A 276 10.30 -13.51 9.30
N CYS A 277 10.73 -12.36 9.83
CA CYS A 277 12.14 -11.99 9.90
C CYS A 277 12.95 -13.00 10.73
N PHE A 278 12.46 -13.38 11.91
CA PHE A 278 13.13 -14.38 12.73
C PHE A 278 13.26 -15.73 12.03
N THR A 279 12.23 -16.17 11.32
CA THR A 279 12.26 -17.42 10.55
C THR A 279 13.29 -17.35 9.43
N LEU A 280 13.36 -16.22 8.71
CA LEU A 280 14.37 -16.01 7.67
C LEU A 280 15.79 -16.03 8.24
N ALA A 281 16.03 -15.36 9.37
CA ALA A 281 17.31 -15.37 10.06
C ALA A 281 17.74 -16.80 10.49
N VAL A 282 16.81 -17.61 11.01
CA VAL A 282 17.08 -19.01 11.37
C VAL A 282 17.39 -19.86 10.13
N LEU A 283 16.62 -19.72 9.05
CA LEU A 283 16.88 -20.41 7.78
C LEU A 283 18.25 -20.06 7.21
N GLN A 284 18.66 -18.79 7.33
CA GLN A 284 19.96 -18.32 6.89
C GLN A 284 21.10 -18.92 7.71
N LEU A 285 20.97 -18.98 9.05
CA LEU A 285 21.95 -19.63 9.93
C LEU A 285 22.08 -21.13 9.63
N ILE A 286 20.97 -21.81 9.39
CA ILE A 286 20.96 -23.23 8.96
C ILE A 286 21.71 -23.37 7.62
N GLY A 287 21.43 -22.49 6.66
CA GLY A 287 22.11 -22.45 5.37
C GLY A 287 23.63 -22.27 5.50
N ILE A 288 24.07 -21.36 6.35
CA ILE A 288 25.50 -21.14 6.66
C ILE A 288 26.10 -22.40 7.30
N GLY A 289 25.43 -23.00 8.27
CA GLY A 289 25.89 -24.22 8.95
C GLY A 289 26.08 -25.39 7.99
N PHE A 290 25.07 -25.64 7.15
CA PHE A 290 25.11 -26.69 6.13
C PHE A 290 26.17 -26.44 5.08
N SER A 291 26.29 -25.20 4.58
CA SER A 291 27.30 -24.85 3.59
C SER A 291 28.72 -24.96 4.14
N CYS A 292 28.97 -24.52 5.37
CA CYS A 292 30.25 -24.69 6.06
C CYS A 292 30.58 -26.17 6.29
N HIS A 293 29.60 -26.97 6.71
CA HIS A 293 29.80 -28.42 6.90
C HIS A 293 30.17 -29.10 5.58
N LEU A 294 29.41 -28.83 4.51
CA LEU A 294 29.69 -29.39 3.19
C LEU A 294 31.04 -28.93 2.65
N SER A 295 31.39 -27.65 2.83
CA SER A 295 32.69 -27.09 2.42
C SER A 295 33.86 -27.78 3.12
N LYS A 296 33.76 -28.00 4.44
CA LYS A 296 34.80 -28.71 5.21
C LYS A 296 34.97 -30.16 4.73
N GLN A 297 33.87 -30.86 4.48
CA GLN A 297 33.91 -32.24 3.97
C GLN A 297 34.58 -32.32 2.58
N LEU A 298 34.24 -31.40 1.68
CA LEU A 298 34.83 -31.32 0.34
C LEU A 298 36.31 -30.95 0.39
N LYS A 299 36.69 -29.98 1.26
CA LYS A 299 38.08 -29.60 1.48
C LYS A 299 38.91 -30.77 1.99
N ASN A 300 38.44 -31.50 3.01
CA ASN A 300 39.14 -32.65 3.56
C ASN A 300 39.30 -33.77 2.53
N SER A 301 38.28 -33.99 1.68
CA SER A 301 38.34 -34.98 0.60
C SER A 301 39.38 -34.61 -0.46
N TYR A 302 39.59 -33.32 -0.72
CA TYR A 302 40.58 -32.82 -1.69
C TYR A 302 42.03 -33.01 -1.20
N TYR A 303 42.31 -32.73 0.09
CA TYR A 303 43.66 -32.91 0.65
C TYR A 303 44.03 -34.35 0.97
N SER A 304 43.04 -35.26 1.04
CA SER A 304 43.26 -36.69 1.27
C SER A 304 43.63 -37.47 0.01
N THR A 305 43.67 -36.82 -1.16
CA THR A 305 44.04 -37.39 -2.47
C THR A 305 45.37 -36.79 -2.91
#